data_AF-A0A2D5IN26-F1
#
_entry.id   AF-A0A2D5IN26-F1
#
_cell.length_a   1.000
_cell.length_b   1.000
_cell.length_c   1.000
_cell.angle_alpha   90.00
_cell.angle_beta   90.00
_cell.angle_gamma   90.00
#
_symmetry.space_group_name_H-M   'P 1'
#
loop_
_entity.id
_entity.type
_entity.pdbx_description
1 polymer ?
#
loop_
_entity_poly.entity_id
_entity_poly.type
_entity_poly.pdbx_seq_one_letter_code
_entity_poly.pdbx_strand_id
1 'polypeptide(L)'
;MNASESSVENANTPATTPPPPPVIRTAPPAERLSTTATLRRCILWIVIAHVAGTTSFILGFTAGEASPIAMLLGITIYGCFIGLVDSSGGFRRRLQRPFVARSFRVGYGLRLAICVVPGAAMAVDMFPGILAVMAGELFQREVGFNVFASTLVSTLVQGTLINIAILAVVLFAWLLQVMFMEWKPPVFDARACADCGYHLETLEVDTTATCPECGRINRGLNERRSWIDRVSWPKFLLVVIPVGIVGILAQGSTFLLFG
;
A
#
# COMPACT_ATOMS: atom_id res chain seq x y z
N MET A 1 -60.83 -63.23 -16.85
CA MET A 1 -59.82 -62.81 -17.84
C MET A 1 -58.89 -61.83 -17.15
N ASN A 2 -57.64 -62.29 -16.96
CA ASN A 2 -56.35 -61.62 -16.67
C ASN A 2 -56.31 -60.56 -15.54
N ALA A 3 -55.59 -60.76 -14.42
CA ALA A 3 -54.12 -60.78 -14.24
C ALA A 3 -53.47 -59.48 -14.77
N SER A 4 -52.60 -58.72 -14.08
CA SER A 4 -51.88 -58.88 -12.81
C SER A 4 -51.15 -57.54 -12.51
N GLU A 5 -50.65 -57.40 -11.27
CA GLU A 5 -49.37 -56.77 -10.91
C GLU A 5 -49.09 -55.26 -11.00
N SER A 6 -48.55 -54.79 -9.85
CA SER A 6 -47.44 -53.82 -9.69
C SER A 6 -47.75 -52.35 -9.98
N SER A 7 -47.23 -51.35 -9.27
CA SER A 7 -46.05 -51.31 -8.40
C SER A 7 -46.14 -50.06 -7.53
N VAL A 8 -45.79 -50.23 -6.25
CA VAL A 8 -45.20 -49.18 -5.43
C VAL A 8 -43.99 -48.64 -6.20
N GLU A 9 -44.06 -47.42 -6.74
CA GLU A 9 -42.89 -46.76 -7.35
C GLU A 9 -42.45 -45.61 -6.47
N ASN A 10 -41.73 -45.99 -5.42
CA ASN A 10 -40.68 -45.16 -4.84
C ASN A 10 -39.62 -44.93 -5.93
N ALA A 11 -39.56 -43.73 -6.48
CA ALA A 11 -38.46 -43.30 -7.33
C ALA A 11 -37.92 -41.94 -6.87
N ASN A 12 -37.06 -42.02 -5.85
CA ASN A 12 -35.73 -41.41 -5.87
C ASN A 12 -35.64 -40.00 -6.48
N THR A 13 -36.00 -38.98 -5.70
CA THR A 13 -35.32 -37.69 -5.84
C THR A 13 -33.83 -37.95 -5.61
N PRO A 14 -32.93 -37.68 -6.57
CA PRO A 14 -31.50 -37.76 -6.28
C PRO A 14 -31.26 -36.77 -5.16
N ALA A 15 -30.86 -37.26 -3.99
CA ALA A 15 -30.27 -36.42 -2.97
C ALA A 15 -29.15 -35.64 -3.67
N THR A 16 -29.35 -34.35 -3.88
CA THR A 16 -28.33 -33.47 -4.42
C THR A 16 -27.17 -33.62 -3.47
N THR A 17 -26.10 -34.28 -3.91
CA THR A 17 -24.93 -34.49 -3.09
C THR A 17 -24.50 -33.11 -2.60
N PRO A 18 -24.28 -32.92 -1.27
CA PRO A 18 -23.81 -31.65 -0.77
C PRO A 18 -22.54 -31.28 -1.57
N PRO A 19 -22.40 -30.01 -1.99
CA PRO A 19 -21.23 -29.59 -2.75
C PRO A 19 -19.98 -30.03 -1.99
N PRO A 20 -18.97 -30.57 -2.69
CA PRO A 20 -17.78 -31.07 -2.05
C PRO A 20 -17.19 -29.99 -1.13
N PRO A 21 -16.72 -30.35 0.08
CA PRO A 21 -16.19 -29.39 1.03
C PRO A 21 -15.12 -28.55 0.33
N PRO A 22 -15.08 -27.22 0.56
CA PRO A 22 -14.12 -26.34 -0.08
C PRO A 22 -12.73 -26.88 0.16
N VAL A 23 -12.03 -27.21 -0.92
CA VAL A 23 -10.65 -27.68 -0.86
C VAL A 23 -9.83 -26.52 -0.32
N ILE A 24 -9.46 -26.60 0.96
CA ILE A 24 -8.54 -25.64 1.59
C ILE A 24 -7.18 -25.88 0.96
N ARG A 25 -6.94 -25.30 -0.23
CA ARG A 25 -5.59 -25.20 -0.78
C ARG A 25 -4.81 -24.30 0.18
N THR A 26 -3.93 -24.90 0.97
CA THR A 26 -2.88 -24.18 1.68
C THR A 26 -2.14 -23.35 0.64
N ALA A 27 -2.32 -22.03 0.69
CA ALA A 27 -1.68 -21.12 -0.25
C ALA A 27 -0.16 -21.38 -0.21
N PRO A 28 0.51 -21.49 -1.37
CA PRO A 28 1.94 -21.73 -1.41
C PRO A 28 2.70 -20.66 -0.60
N PRO A 29 3.87 -21.01 -0.03
CA PRO A 29 4.68 -20.05 0.72
C PRO A 29 4.93 -18.81 -0.15
N ALA A 30 4.70 -17.62 0.41
CA ALA A 30 4.75 -16.37 -0.32
C ALA A 30 6.11 -16.23 -1.02
N GLU A 31 6.12 -16.40 -2.34
CA GLU A 31 7.34 -16.44 -3.14
C GLU A 31 8.11 -15.13 -2.96
N ARG A 32 9.44 -15.23 -2.74
CA ARG A 32 10.31 -14.05 -2.77
C ARG A 32 10.13 -13.39 -4.14
N LEU A 33 9.91 -12.08 -4.15
CA LEU A 33 9.86 -11.33 -5.41
C LEU A 33 11.19 -11.49 -6.14
N SER A 34 11.14 -11.54 -7.48
CA SER A 34 12.33 -11.41 -8.30
C SER A 34 13.08 -10.13 -7.92
N THR A 35 14.41 -10.18 -7.94
CA THR A 35 15.30 -9.02 -7.70
C THR A 35 14.89 -7.80 -8.51
N THR A 36 14.41 -8.03 -9.75
CA THR A 36 13.93 -6.97 -10.63
C THR A 36 12.68 -6.26 -10.07
N ALA A 37 11.76 -7.01 -9.49
CA ALA A 37 10.54 -6.46 -8.91
C ALA A 37 10.82 -5.72 -7.59
N THR A 38 11.76 -6.23 -6.78
CA THR A 38 12.27 -5.51 -5.60
C THR A 38 12.90 -4.19 -6.00
N LEU A 39 13.78 -4.19 -7.01
CA LEU A 39 14.44 -2.97 -7.48
C LEU A 39 13.44 -1.92 -7.98
N ARG A 40 12.41 -2.33 -8.73
CA ARG A 40 11.35 -1.42 -9.17
C ARG A 40 10.59 -0.79 -8.00
N ARG A 41 10.32 -1.56 -6.95
CA ARG A 41 9.67 -1.04 -5.73
C ARG A 41 10.58 -0.06 -5.00
N CYS A 42 11.87 -0.36 -4.87
CA CYS A 42 12.83 0.59 -4.30
C CYS A 42 12.84 1.92 -5.08
N ILE A 43 12.93 1.88 -6.41
CA ILE A 43 12.91 3.09 -7.24
C ILE A 43 11.59 3.87 -7.04
N LEU A 44 10.45 3.18 -7.05
CA LEU A 44 9.16 3.82 -6.83
C LEU A 44 9.10 4.52 -5.47
N TRP A 45 9.52 3.85 -4.39
CA TRP A 45 9.52 4.41 -3.05
C TRP A 45 10.53 5.54 -2.87
N ILE A 46 11.69 5.48 -3.53
CA ILE A 46 12.65 6.60 -3.59
C ILE A 46 11.97 7.82 -4.22
N VAL A 47 11.29 7.66 -5.35
CA VAL A 47 10.61 8.77 -6.03
C VAL A 47 9.47 9.35 -5.18
N ILE A 48 8.65 8.49 -4.57
CA ILE A 48 7.60 8.93 -3.63
C ILE A 48 8.21 9.70 -2.44
N ALA A 49 9.31 9.21 -1.88
CA ALA A 49 9.99 9.86 -0.77
C ALA A 49 10.56 11.24 -1.16
N HIS A 50 11.10 11.39 -2.38
CA HIS A 50 11.57 12.69 -2.87
C HIS A 50 10.41 13.67 -3.09
N VAL A 51 9.32 13.22 -3.72
CA VAL A 51 8.12 14.06 -3.88
C VAL A 51 7.59 14.49 -2.53
N ALA A 52 7.36 13.57 -1.59
CA ALA A 52 6.83 13.89 -0.28
C ALA A 52 7.79 14.72 0.60
N GLY A 53 9.10 14.53 0.44
CA GLY A 53 10.13 15.26 1.18
C GLY A 53 10.50 16.61 0.59
N THR A 54 9.98 16.99 -0.59
CA THR A 54 10.37 18.22 -1.30
C THR A 54 10.16 19.46 -0.44
N THR A 55 9.01 19.56 0.20
CA THR A 55 8.67 20.71 1.05
C THR A 55 9.64 20.86 2.23
N SER A 56 9.94 19.76 2.94
CA SER A 56 10.90 19.75 4.04
C SER A 56 12.34 20.02 3.57
N PHE A 57 12.69 19.53 2.38
CA PHE A 57 13.98 19.78 1.77
C PHE A 57 14.19 21.27 1.48
N ILE A 58 13.21 21.93 0.85
CA ILE A 58 13.30 23.35 0.53
C ILE A 58 13.46 24.16 1.81
N LEU A 59 12.65 23.89 2.84
CA LEU A 59 12.71 24.59 4.11
C LEU A 59 14.08 24.43 4.80
N GLY A 60 14.60 23.20 4.86
CA GLY A 60 15.94 22.93 5.41
C GLY A 60 17.07 23.56 4.58
N PHE A 61 16.93 23.58 3.25
CA PHE A 61 17.88 24.25 2.36
C PHE A 61 17.89 25.77 2.56
N THR A 62 16.72 26.39 2.68
CA THR A 62 16.59 27.84 2.90
C THR A 62 17.09 28.29 4.27
N ALA A 63 17.06 27.40 5.28
CA ALA A 63 17.58 27.69 6.61
C ALA A 63 19.12 27.76 6.64
N GLY A 64 19.83 27.18 5.67
CA GLY A 64 21.29 27.31 5.51
C GLY A 64 22.16 26.51 6.49
N GLU A 65 21.58 25.88 7.51
CA GLU A 65 22.32 25.14 8.54
C GLU A 65 22.50 23.64 8.21
N ALA A 66 21.71 23.11 7.28
CA ALA A 66 21.70 21.69 6.92
C ALA A 66 22.52 21.39 5.66
N SER A 67 23.16 20.22 5.61
CA SER A 67 23.86 19.75 4.39
C SER A 67 22.86 19.22 3.36
N PRO A 68 22.72 19.84 2.16
CA PRO A 68 21.72 19.41 1.17
C PRO A 68 21.98 17.98 0.66
N ILE A 69 23.25 17.60 0.55
CA ILE A 69 23.66 16.27 0.10
C ILE A 69 23.25 15.21 1.13
N ALA A 70 23.39 15.51 2.43
CA ALA A 70 22.97 14.60 3.50
C ALA A 70 21.44 14.38 3.48
N MET A 71 20.67 15.43 3.20
CA MET A 71 19.21 15.32 3.07
C MET A 71 18.81 14.43 1.90
N LEU A 72 19.37 14.67 0.71
CA LEU A 72 19.09 13.85 -0.50
C LEU A 72 19.48 12.39 -0.28
N LEU A 73 20.64 12.15 0.33
CA LEU A 73 21.11 10.81 0.67
C LEU A 73 20.18 10.14 1.68
N GLY A 74 19.78 10.84 2.74
CA GLY A 74 18.84 10.35 3.75
C GLY A 74 17.50 9.94 3.15
N ILE A 75 16.90 10.80 2.31
CA ILE A 75 15.65 10.51 1.60
C ILE A 75 15.80 9.27 0.70
N THR A 76 16.92 9.16 -0.02
CA THR A 76 17.20 8.02 -0.91
C THR A 76 17.34 6.71 -0.12
N ILE A 77 18.15 6.70 0.95
CA ILE A 77 18.35 5.54 1.81
C ILE A 77 17.01 5.11 2.41
N TYR A 78 16.25 6.07 2.93
CA TYR A 78 14.97 5.79 3.56
C TYR A 78 13.94 5.23 2.57
N GLY A 79 13.79 5.85 1.39
CA GLY A 79 12.91 5.36 0.33
C GLY A 79 13.29 3.94 -0.13
N CYS A 80 14.58 3.66 -0.26
CA CYS A 80 15.07 2.32 -0.58
C CYS A 80 14.71 1.31 0.52
N PHE A 81 14.90 1.68 1.80
CA PHE A 81 14.56 0.84 2.94
C PHE A 81 13.07 0.48 2.96
N ILE A 82 12.18 1.45 2.76
CA ILE A 82 10.74 1.19 2.66
C ILE A 82 10.42 0.28 1.47
N GLY A 83 11.09 0.47 0.32
CA GLY A 83 10.95 -0.43 -0.83
C GLY A 83 11.36 -1.87 -0.54
N LEU A 84 12.42 -2.07 0.25
CA LEU A 84 12.84 -3.40 0.70
C LEU A 84 11.80 -4.00 1.66
N VAL A 85 11.29 -3.22 2.61
CA VAL A 85 10.23 -3.67 3.54
C VAL A 85 8.97 -4.07 2.76
N ASP A 86 8.56 -3.28 1.78
CA ASP A 86 7.42 -3.57 0.90
C ASP A 86 7.62 -4.85 0.05
N SER A 87 8.86 -5.13 -0.33
CA SER A 87 9.22 -6.36 -1.05
C SER A 87 9.22 -7.61 -0.17
N SER A 88 9.27 -7.46 1.17
CA SER A 88 9.38 -8.58 2.10
C SER A 88 8.13 -9.48 2.07
N GLY A 89 8.34 -10.80 2.07
CA GLY A 89 7.24 -11.78 1.99
C GLY A 89 6.27 -11.70 3.18
N GLY A 90 6.78 -11.39 4.38
CA GLY A 90 5.97 -11.23 5.58
C GLY A 90 5.05 -10.02 5.52
N PHE A 91 5.56 -8.86 5.09
CA PHE A 91 4.74 -7.66 4.91
C PHE A 91 3.69 -7.86 3.82
N ARG A 92 4.08 -8.49 2.71
CA ARG A 92 3.16 -8.81 1.60
C ARG A 92 2.05 -9.77 2.01
N ARG A 93 2.34 -10.77 2.84
CA ARG A 93 1.34 -11.67 3.42
C ARG A 93 0.36 -10.92 4.33
N ARG A 94 0.81 -9.90 5.07
CA ARG A 94 -0.08 -9.04 5.85
C ARG A 94 -0.97 -8.18 4.93
N LEU A 95 -0.41 -7.63 3.86
CA LEU A 95 -1.17 -6.87 2.85
C LEU A 95 -2.15 -7.69 2.03
N GLN A 96 -2.02 -9.02 1.97
CA GLN A 96 -3.02 -9.89 1.34
C GLN A 96 -4.37 -9.89 2.09
N ARG A 97 -4.39 -9.47 3.36
CA ARG A 97 -5.65 -9.31 4.11
C ARG A 97 -6.36 -8.03 3.64
N PRO A 98 -7.62 -8.10 3.18
CA PRO A 98 -8.31 -6.96 2.57
C PRO A 98 -8.44 -5.75 3.51
N PHE A 99 -8.64 -5.98 4.81
CA PHE A 99 -8.72 -4.91 5.83
C PHE A 99 -7.39 -4.15 5.97
N VAL A 100 -6.29 -4.89 6.03
CA VAL A 100 -4.96 -4.30 6.12
C VAL A 100 -4.67 -3.52 4.85
N ALA A 101 -4.92 -4.12 3.67
CA ALA A 101 -4.70 -3.43 2.39
C ALA A 101 -5.51 -2.13 2.25
N ARG A 102 -6.79 -2.14 2.64
CA ARG A 102 -7.65 -0.94 2.63
C ARG A 102 -7.13 0.11 3.60
N SER A 103 -6.77 -0.29 4.82
CA SER A 103 -6.25 0.64 5.83
C SER A 103 -4.94 1.29 5.39
N PHE A 104 -4.02 0.51 4.79
CA PHE A 104 -2.79 1.03 4.19
C PHE A 104 -3.09 2.00 3.02
N ARG A 105 -4.07 1.69 2.16
CA ARG A 105 -4.50 2.62 1.09
C ARG A 105 -5.07 3.92 1.66
N VAL A 106 -5.83 3.87 2.75
CA VAL A 106 -6.36 5.08 3.41
C VAL A 106 -5.20 5.92 3.97
N GLY A 107 -4.29 5.32 4.74
CA GLY A 107 -3.18 6.07 5.35
C GLY A 107 -2.23 6.68 4.32
N TYR A 108 -1.74 5.88 3.37
CA TYR A 108 -0.85 6.38 2.32
C TYR A 108 -1.57 7.25 1.29
N GLY A 109 -2.84 6.98 1.01
CA GLY A 109 -3.68 7.84 0.17
C GLY A 109 -3.90 9.22 0.80
N LEU A 110 -4.17 9.27 2.11
CA LEU A 110 -4.28 10.51 2.86
C LEU A 110 -2.94 11.27 2.86
N ARG A 111 -1.80 10.59 3.03
CA ARG A 111 -0.49 11.23 2.94
C ARG A 111 -0.28 11.88 1.58
N LEU A 112 -0.58 11.17 0.49
CA LEU A 112 -0.48 11.72 -0.86
C LEU A 112 -1.45 12.89 -1.08
N ALA A 113 -2.66 12.84 -0.52
CA ALA A 113 -3.60 13.95 -0.57
C ALA A 113 -3.09 15.19 0.17
N ILE A 114 -2.52 15.01 1.37
CA ILE A 114 -1.88 16.10 2.15
C ILE A 114 -0.73 16.71 1.35
N CYS A 115 0.06 15.90 0.63
CA CYS A 115 1.13 16.36 -0.24
C CYS A 115 0.66 17.23 -1.42
N VAL A 116 -0.61 17.18 -1.79
CA VAL A 116 -1.20 17.98 -2.88
C VAL A 116 -1.81 19.29 -2.35
N VAL A 117 -2.25 19.32 -1.08
CA VAL A 117 -2.86 20.51 -0.50
C VAL A 117 -1.78 21.51 -0.08
N PRO A 118 -1.80 22.75 -0.60
CA PRO A 118 -0.88 23.81 -0.21
C PRO A 118 -0.84 24.04 1.31
N GLY A 119 0.37 24.13 1.88
CA GLY A 119 0.59 24.38 3.31
C GLY A 119 0.22 23.23 4.26
N ALA A 120 -0.64 22.28 3.86
CA ALA A 120 -1.01 21.14 4.71
C ALA A 120 0.17 20.19 4.94
N ALA A 121 0.95 19.91 3.90
CA ALA A 121 2.18 19.12 4.04
C ALA A 121 3.18 19.78 4.99
N MET A 122 3.32 21.11 4.92
CA MET A 122 4.18 21.86 5.85
C MET A 122 3.69 21.70 7.29
N ALA A 123 2.42 21.95 7.56
CA ALA A 123 1.87 21.88 8.90
C ALA A 123 2.01 20.48 9.52
N VAL A 124 1.73 19.44 8.73
CA VAL A 124 1.82 18.04 9.17
C VAL A 124 3.28 17.60 9.36
N ASP A 125 4.18 18.03 8.48
CA ASP A 125 5.58 17.60 8.50
C ASP A 125 6.45 18.45 9.45
N MET A 126 5.98 19.63 9.88
CA MET A 126 6.71 20.52 10.79
C MET A 126 6.97 19.88 12.15
N PHE A 127 5.97 19.21 12.74
CA PHE A 127 6.12 18.60 14.06
C PHE A 127 7.16 17.45 14.06
N PRO A 128 7.07 16.45 13.14
CA PRO A 128 8.15 15.48 12.95
C PRO A 128 9.50 16.13 12.63
N GLY A 129 9.51 17.22 11.86
CA GLY A 129 10.72 17.96 11.49
C GLY A 129 11.45 18.56 12.68
N ILE A 130 10.75 19.24 13.59
CA ILE A 130 11.34 19.83 14.80
C ILE A 130 11.97 18.75 15.68
N LEU A 131 11.24 17.66 15.94
CA LEU A 131 11.76 16.55 16.74
C LEU A 131 12.99 15.89 16.09
N ALA A 132 13.01 15.81 14.77
CA ALA A 132 14.13 15.26 14.03
C ALA A 132 15.37 16.17 14.08
N VAL A 133 15.21 17.49 14.01
CA VAL A 133 16.33 18.44 14.17
C VAL A 133 16.89 18.34 15.58
N MET A 134 16.03 18.33 16.61
CA MET A 134 16.46 18.14 18.01
C MET A 134 17.24 16.84 18.21
N ALA A 135 16.82 15.75 17.56
CA ALA A 135 17.56 14.49 17.59
C ALA A 135 18.95 14.64 16.94
N GLY A 136 19.04 15.27 15.77
CA GLY A 136 20.32 15.53 15.08
C GLY A 136 21.28 16.35 15.93
N GLU A 137 20.79 17.44 16.53
CA GLU A 137 21.56 18.29 17.44
C GLU A 137 22.07 17.54 18.67
N LEU A 138 21.22 16.68 19.27
CA LEU A 138 21.61 15.84 20.40
C LEU A 138 22.76 14.91 20.02
N PHE A 139 22.70 14.26 18.85
CA PHE A 139 23.79 13.41 18.36
C PHE A 139 25.06 14.20 18.04
N GLN A 140 24.93 15.42 17.51
CA GLN A 140 26.06 16.32 17.30
C GLN A 140 26.74 16.69 18.63
N ARG A 141 25.96 16.96 19.68
CA ARG A 141 26.48 17.34 21.00
C ARG A 141 27.09 16.17 21.77
N GLU A 142 26.44 15.01 21.78
CA GLU A 142 26.85 13.85 22.61
C GLU A 142 27.91 12.97 21.92
N VAL A 143 27.81 12.80 20.59
CA VAL A 143 28.70 11.89 19.82
C VAL A 143 29.73 12.67 19.00
N GLY A 144 29.57 13.98 18.83
CA GLY A 144 30.49 14.82 18.06
C GLY A 144 30.34 14.65 16.55
N PHE A 145 29.15 14.29 16.06
CA PHE A 145 28.88 14.18 14.62
C PHE A 145 29.10 15.52 13.90
N ASN A 146 29.68 15.46 12.70
CA ASN A 146 29.75 16.62 11.82
C ASN A 146 28.37 17.01 11.29
N VAL A 147 28.24 18.21 10.72
CA VAL A 147 26.98 18.74 10.17
C VAL A 147 26.34 17.77 9.18
N PHE A 148 27.15 17.09 8.37
CA PHE A 148 26.66 16.09 7.42
C PHE A 148 25.97 14.91 8.11
N ALA A 149 26.64 14.27 9.08
CA ALA A 149 26.11 13.11 9.80
C ALA A 149 24.90 13.49 10.67
N SER A 150 24.95 14.65 11.33
CA SER A 150 23.80 15.22 12.07
C SER A 150 22.59 15.42 11.16
N THR A 151 22.78 16.07 10.00
CA THR A 151 21.70 16.27 9.01
C THR A 151 21.15 14.94 8.49
N LEU A 152 22.02 13.96 8.24
CA LEU A 152 21.62 12.64 7.77
C LEU A 152 20.77 11.91 8.81
N VAL A 153 21.20 11.91 10.07
CA VAL A 153 20.43 11.31 11.18
C VAL A 153 19.09 12.02 11.35
N SER A 154 19.08 13.35 11.34
CA SER A 154 17.85 14.14 11.40
C SER A 154 16.89 13.73 10.28
N THR A 155 17.35 13.67 9.03
CA THR A 155 16.52 13.28 7.87
C THR A 155 15.94 11.86 8.04
N LEU A 156 16.72 10.91 8.54
CA LEU A 156 16.27 9.53 8.79
C LEU A 156 15.26 9.44 9.93
N VAL A 157 15.49 10.19 11.02
CA VAL A 157 14.55 10.29 12.15
C VAL A 157 13.24 10.92 11.67
N GLN A 158 13.29 11.99 10.90
CA GLN A 158 12.12 12.65 10.33
C GLN A 158 11.29 11.67 9.48
N GLY A 159 11.93 10.97 8.55
CA GLY A 159 11.27 9.96 7.72
C GLY A 159 10.62 8.86 8.56
N THR A 160 11.26 8.45 9.65
CA THR A 160 10.74 7.44 10.58
C THR A 160 9.52 7.95 11.34
N LEU A 161 9.58 9.16 11.91
CA LEU A 161 8.46 9.76 12.65
C LEU A 161 7.23 9.95 11.77
N ILE A 162 7.42 10.41 10.52
CA ILE A 162 6.32 10.56 9.56
C ILE A 162 5.67 9.20 9.26
N ASN A 163 6.46 8.15 9.04
CA ASN A 163 5.89 6.81 8.77
C ASN A 163 5.23 6.19 10.00
N ILE A 164 5.73 6.47 11.21
CA ILE A 164 5.04 6.08 12.45
C ILE A 164 3.68 6.78 12.53
N ALA A 165 3.59 8.08 12.24
CA ALA A 165 2.33 8.81 12.22
C ALA A 165 1.35 8.24 11.18
N ILE A 166 1.83 7.91 9.96
CA ILE A 166 1.02 7.25 8.94
C ILE A 166 0.55 5.88 9.43
N LEU A 167 1.43 5.08 10.03
CA LEU A 167 1.06 3.77 10.58
C LEU A 167 0.03 3.88 11.71
N ALA A 168 0.09 4.93 12.54
CA ALA A 168 -0.94 5.20 13.54
C ALA A 168 -2.30 5.50 12.89
N VAL A 169 -2.34 6.28 11.81
CA VAL A 169 -3.57 6.52 11.01
C VAL A 169 -4.07 5.22 10.38
N VAL A 170 -3.17 4.40 9.83
CA VAL A 170 -3.51 3.07 9.27
C VAL A 170 -4.09 2.18 10.36
N LEU A 171 -3.50 2.15 11.54
CA LEU A 171 -3.96 1.36 12.68
C LEU A 171 -5.34 1.84 13.15
N PHE A 172 -5.55 3.15 13.24
CA PHE A 172 -6.84 3.73 13.61
C PHE A 172 -7.93 3.38 12.59
N ALA A 173 -7.65 3.53 11.29
CA ALA A 173 -8.57 3.13 10.22
C ALA A 173 -8.88 1.62 10.28
N TRP A 174 -7.88 0.79 10.58
CA TRP A 174 -8.05 -0.64 10.76
C TRP A 174 -8.94 -0.98 11.96
N LEU A 175 -8.74 -0.33 13.11
CA LEU A 175 -9.57 -0.51 14.30
C LEU A 175 -11.03 -0.14 14.02
N LEU A 176 -11.28 1.00 13.34
CA LEU A 176 -12.62 1.38 12.93
C LEU A 176 -13.26 0.33 12.00
N GLN A 177 -12.51 -0.19 11.03
CA GLN A 177 -13.02 -1.25 10.16
C GLN A 177 -13.36 -2.52 10.95
N VAL A 178 -12.53 -2.91 11.91
CA VAL A 178 -12.79 -4.08 12.75
C VAL A 178 -14.00 -3.87 13.67
N MET A 179 -14.20 -2.66 14.20
CA MET A 179 -15.33 -2.35 15.09
C MET A 179 -16.66 -2.21 14.35
N PHE A 180 -16.67 -1.67 13.13
CA PHE A 180 -17.91 -1.29 12.43
C PHE A 180 -18.24 -2.13 11.20
N MET A 181 -17.30 -2.91 10.65
CA MET A 181 -17.59 -3.79 9.51
C MET A 181 -17.69 -5.23 9.97
N GLU A 182 -18.89 -5.81 9.86
CA GLU A 182 -19.09 -7.25 10.03
C GLU A 182 -18.27 -8.02 8.99
N TRP A 183 -17.44 -8.92 9.50
CA TRP A 183 -16.50 -9.68 8.70
C TRP A 183 -17.22 -10.79 7.93
N LYS A 184 -17.17 -10.73 6.60
CA LYS A 184 -17.39 -11.90 5.74
C LYS A 184 -16.03 -12.50 5.39
N PRO A 185 -15.77 -13.80 5.66
CA PRO A 185 -14.51 -14.43 5.31
C PRO A 185 -14.19 -14.21 3.83
N PRO A 186 -12.94 -13.91 3.45
CA PRO A 186 -12.50 -14.09 2.09
C PRO A 186 -12.44 -15.60 1.86
N VAL A 187 -13.56 -16.21 1.45
CA VAL A 187 -13.50 -17.56 0.94
C VAL A 187 -12.71 -17.48 -0.35
N PHE A 188 -11.65 -18.27 -0.43
CA PHE A 188 -10.94 -18.55 -1.67
C PHE A 188 -11.84 -19.43 -2.55
N ASP A 189 -12.99 -18.88 -2.91
CA ASP A 189 -13.90 -19.47 -3.87
C ASP A 189 -13.56 -18.88 -5.23
N ALA A 190 -13.54 -19.72 -6.27
CA ALA A 190 -13.43 -19.26 -7.66
C ALA A 190 -14.54 -18.25 -8.04
N ARG A 191 -15.54 -18.12 -7.18
CA ARG A 191 -16.75 -17.31 -7.27
C ARG A 191 -16.69 -16.03 -6.41
N ALA A 192 -15.57 -15.74 -5.74
CA ALA A 192 -15.39 -14.48 -5.01
C ALA A 192 -14.77 -13.39 -5.91
N CYS A 193 -15.19 -12.13 -5.73
CA CYS A 193 -14.62 -10.99 -6.43
C CYS A 193 -13.14 -10.82 -6.05
N ALA A 194 -12.25 -10.79 -7.04
CA ALA A 194 -10.81 -10.69 -6.84
C ALA A 194 -10.32 -9.41 -6.14
N ASP A 195 -11.11 -8.33 -6.17
CA ASP A 195 -10.72 -7.02 -5.59
C ASP A 195 -11.27 -6.80 -4.16
N CYS A 196 -12.50 -7.21 -3.88
CA CYS A 196 -13.15 -6.97 -2.58
C CYS A 196 -13.48 -8.24 -1.78
N GLY A 197 -13.35 -9.43 -2.37
CA GLY A 197 -13.66 -10.71 -1.71
C GLY A 197 -15.15 -11.03 -1.61
N TYR A 198 -16.03 -10.26 -2.24
CA TYR A 198 -17.48 -10.49 -2.22
C TYR A 198 -17.85 -11.79 -2.93
N HIS A 199 -18.64 -12.64 -2.29
CA HIS A 199 -19.18 -13.85 -2.89
C HIS A 199 -20.20 -13.53 -3.96
N LEU A 200 -19.93 -13.91 -5.20
CA LEU A 200 -20.82 -13.64 -6.33
C LEU A 200 -21.87 -14.75 -6.51
N GLU A 201 -21.98 -15.70 -5.59
CA GLU A 201 -22.93 -16.82 -5.67
C GLU A 201 -24.40 -16.39 -5.58
N THR A 202 -24.67 -15.22 -5.00
CA THR A 202 -26.03 -14.68 -4.88
C THR A 202 -26.48 -13.90 -6.12
N LEU A 203 -25.62 -13.79 -7.15
CA LEU A 203 -25.91 -13.05 -8.36
C LEU A 203 -26.24 -14.04 -9.49
N GLU A 204 -27.35 -13.79 -10.19
CA GLU A 204 -27.74 -14.54 -11.39
C GLU A 204 -26.58 -14.54 -12.41
N VAL A 205 -26.44 -15.65 -13.15
CA VAL A 205 -25.31 -15.94 -14.05
C VAL A 205 -25.00 -14.78 -15.00
N ASP A 206 -26.02 -14.01 -15.41
CA ASP A 206 -25.89 -12.86 -16.32
C ASP A 206 -25.38 -11.56 -15.66
N THR A 207 -25.33 -11.46 -14.33
CA THR A 207 -24.85 -10.28 -13.57
C THR A 207 -23.42 -10.42 -13.02
N THR A 208 -22.78 -11.57 -13.23
CA THR A 208 -21.43 -11.87 -12.73
C THR A 208 -20.32 -10.98 -13.31
N ALA A 209 -20.61 -10.15 -14.30
CA ALA A 209 -19.64 -9.24 -14.90
C ALA A 209 -19.19 -8.15 -13.92
N THR A 210 -20.06 -7.57 -13.08
CA THR A 210 -19.72 -6.40 -12.25
C THR A 210 -20.05 -6.62 -10.79
N CYS A 211 -19.07 -6.45 -9.90
CA CYS A 211 -19.28 -6.66 -8.47
C CYS A 211 -20.16 -5.54 -7.87
N PRO A 212 -21.26 -5.85 -7.16
CA PRO A 212 -22.17 -4.84 -6.61
C PRO A 212 -21.55 -4.02 -5.48
N GLU A 213 -20.59 -4.58 -4.74
CA GLU A 213 -19.91 -3.89 -3.63
C GLU A 213 -18.85 -2.90 -4.09
N CYS A 214 -18.09 -3.24 -5.15
CA CYS A 214 -16.95 -2.43 -5.58
C CYS A 214 -17.09 -1.84 -6.98
N GLY A 215 -18.19 -2.14 -7.68
CA GLY A 215 -18.50 -1.66 -9.03
C GLY A 215 -17.53 -2.14 -10.11
N ARG A 216 -16.66 -3.12 -9.83
CA ARG A 216 -15.59 -3.55 -10.74
C ARG A 216 -15.93 -4.82 -11.47
N ILE A 217 -15.39 -4.90 -12.70
CA ILE A 217 -15.60 -6.06 -13.56
C ILE A 217 -14.84 -7.28 -13.00
N ASN A 218 -15.56 -8.35 -12.67
CA ASN A 218 -14.99 -9.58 -12.15
C ASN A 218 -14.23 -10.33 -13.26
N ARG A 219 -12.90 -10.44 -13.15
CA ARG A 219 -12.06 -11.16 -14.13
C ARG A 219 -11.62 -12.56 -13.65
N GLY A 220 -12.23 -13.08 -12.59
CA GLY A 220 -11.83 -14.35 -11.96
C GLY A 220 -10.48 -14.28 -11.24
N LEU A 221 -10.14 -15.36 -10.51
CA LEU A 221 -8.90 -15.55 -9.72
C LEU A 221 -7.61 -15.65 -10.56
N ASN A 222 -7.56 -15.05 -11.75
CA ASN A 222 -6.29 -14.86 -12.43
C ASN A 222 -5.48 -13.85 -11.61
N GLU A 223 -4.49 -14.37 -10.87
CA GLU A 223 -3.45 -13.63 -10.16
C GLU A 223 -3.05 -12.38 -10.94
N ARG A 224 -3.67 -11.24 -10.61
CA ARG A 224 -3.25 -9.96 -11.16
C ARG A 224 -1.92 -9.64 -10.49
N ARG A 225 -0.82 -10.05 -11.13
CA ARG A 225 0.50 -9.46 -10.89
C ARG A 225 0.35 -7.94 -10.88
N SER A 226 0.94 -7.28 -9.89
CA SER A 226 0.80 -5.82 -9.74
C SER A 226 1.23 -5.13 -11.05
N TRP A 227 0.71 -3.95 -11.37
CA TRP A 227 1.08 -3.25 -12.62
C TRP A 227 2.61 -3.08 -12.75
N ILE A 228 3.28 -2.84 -11.62
CA ILE A 228 4.74 -2.72 -11.47
C ILE A 228 5.46 -3.99 -11.94
N ASP A 229 4.87 -5.16 -11.72
CA ASP A 229 5.46 -6.45 -12.09
C ASP A 229 5.23 -6.81 -13.57
N ARG A 230 4.27 -6.15 -14.25
CA ARG A 230 3.90 -6.43 -15.65
C ARG A 230 4.52 -5.48 -16.66
N VAL A 231 4.78 -4.24 -16.25
CA VAL A 231 5.29 -3.20 -17.16
C VAL A 231 6.75 -3.47 -17.53
N SER A 232 7.15 -3.14 -18.77
CA SER A 232 8.56 -3.21 -19.18
C SER A 232 9.38 -2.10 -18.52
N TRP A 233 10.67 -2.34 -18.29
CA TRP A 233 11.59 -1.36 -17.70
C TRP A 233 11.53 0.05 -18.30
N PRO A 234 11.61 0.24 -19.63
CA PRO A 234 11.54 1.57 -20.21
C PRO A 234 10.19 2.24 -19.94
N LYS A 235 9.07 1.50 -20.04
CA LYS A 235 7.74 2.05 -19.74
C LYS A 235 7.57 2.41 -18.26
N PHE A 236 8.16 1.62 -17.36
CA PHE A 236 8.16 1.91 -15.92
C PHE A 236 8.86 3.24 -15.63
N LEU A 237 10.09 3.41 -16.15
CA LEU A 237 10.87 4.63 -15.93
C LEU A 237 10.23 5.85 -16.61
N LEU A 238 9.68 5.68 -17.81
CA LEU A 238 8.99 6.74 -18.55
C LEU A 238 7.73 7.22 -17.81
N VAL A 239 7.10 6.41 -16.96
CA VAL A 239 5.99 6.87 -16.12
C VAL A 239 6.49 7.45 -14.80
N VAL A 240 7.36 6.72 -14.09
CA VAL A 240 7.73 7.07 -12.71
C VAL A 240 8.57 8.35 -12.65
N ILE A 241 9.51 8.54 -13.57
CA ILE A 241 10.40 9.71 -13.54
C ILE A 241 9.62 11.01 -13.81
N PRO A 242 8.82 11.14 -14.89
CA PRO A 242 8.06 12.37 -15.13
C PRO A 242 7.03 12.65 -14.04
N VAL A 243 6.35 11.64 -13.52
CA VAL A 243 5.41 11.82 -12.39
C VAL A 243 6.16 12.33 -11.16
N GLY A 244 7.35 11.80 -10.87
CA GLY A 244 8.22 12.29 -9.81
C GLY A 244 8.61 13.76 -10.01
N ILE A 245 9.08 14.12 -11.20
CA ILE A 245 9.47 15.50 -11.54
C ILE A 245 8.28 16.45 -11.39
N VAL A 246 7.12 16.10 -11.96
CA VAL A 246 5.89 16.91 -11.84
C VAL A 246 5.47 17.06 -10.38
N GLY A 247 5.58 15.99 -9.59
CA GLY A 247 5.29 16.04 -8.15
C GLY A 247 6.22 16.99 -7.38
N ILE A 248 7.53 16.92 -7.64
CA ILE A 248 8.52 17.83 -7.04
C ILE A 248 8.23 19.28 -7.46
N LEU A 249 7.99 19.53 -8.74
CA LEU A 249 7.68 20.87 -9.26
C LEU A 249 6.39 21.42 -8.67
N ALA A 250 5.35 20.59 -8.56
CA ALA A 250 4.07 21.00 -7.97
C ALA A 250 4.26 21.36 -6.49
N GLN A 251 4.97 20.53 -5.71
CA GLN A 251 5.26 20.84 -4.31
C GLN A 251 6.13 22.08 -4.15
N GLY A 252 7.21 22.19 -4.92
CA GLY A 252 8.11 23.34 -4.86
C GLY A 252 7.43 24.64 -5.25
N SER A 253 6.61 24.63 -6.30
CA SER A 253 5.82 25.81 -6.71
C SER A 253 4.81 26.20 -5.65
N THR A 254 4.15 25.22 -5.05
CA THR A 254 3.17 25.45 -3.98
C THR A 254 3.82 26.06 -2.75
N PHE A 255 5.02 25.57 -2.36
CA PHE A 255 5.79 26.18 -1.28
C PHE A 255 6.15 27.64 -1.59
N LEU A 256 6.66 27.93 -2.79
CA LEU A 256 7.04 29.30 -3.17
C LEU A 256 5.85 30.28 -3.26
N LEU A 257 4.63 29.78 -3.48
CA LEU A 257 3.43 30.62 -3.58
C LEU A 257 2.77 30.90 -2.23
N PHE A 258 2.95 30.04 -1.23
CA PHE A 258 2.19 30.09 0.03
C PHE A 258 3.05 30.03 1.31
N GLY A 259 4.34 29.76 1.20
CA GLY A 259 5.32 29.78 2.30
C GLY A 259 6.06 31.10 2.38
#